data_AF-A0A1I2FH22-F1
#
_entry.id   AF-A0A1I2FH22-F1
#
_cell.length_a   1.000
_cell.length_b   1.000
_cell.length_c   1.000
_cell.angle_alpha   90.00
_cell.angle_beta   90.00
_cell.angle_gamma   90.00
#
_symmetry.space_group_name_H-M   'P 1'
#
loop_
_entity.id
_entity.type
_entity.pdbx_description
1 polymer ?
#
loop_
_entity_poly.entity_id
_entity_poly.type
_entity_poly.pdbx_seq_one_letter_code
_entity_poly.pdbx_strand_id
1 'polypeptide(L)'
;MPGIIDLPADAIPLIIPPSFKKLAETHEDPFRKIVHAVDTVLREANSFFCVGYGFNDNHIQVKLFERAQRDRKPVVILSKELTKNARKLFLEDHGQIDFLAFEEASNYGTIMYDKDNRDGVLIEGHHVWDLAHFVKEVI
;
A
#
# COMPACT_ATOMS: atom_id res chain seq x y z
N MET A 1 -38.69 8.28 -5.12
CA MET A 1 -37.78 8.01 -3.98
C MET A 1 -37.84 6.53 -3.68
N PRO A 2 -36.72 5.80 -3.67
CA PRO A 2 -36.74 4.36 -3.43
C PRO A 2 -36.90 4.03 -1.95
N GLY A 3 -37.73 3.02 -1.66
CA GLY A 3 -37.56 2.11 -0.52
C GLY A 3 -38.23 2.47 0.80
N ILE A 4 -39.56 2.46 0.87
CA ILE A 4 -40.24 2.26 2.17
C ILE A 4 -40.27 0.73 2.40
N ILE A 5 -39.49 0.27 3.36
CA ILE A 5 -39.52 -1.12 3.83
C ILE A 5 -40.67 -1.20 4.84
N ASP A 6 -41.71 -1.97 4.51
CA ASP A 6 -42.86 -2.20 5.38
C ASP A 6 -42.44 -3.19 6.49
N LEU A 7 -42.20 -2.68 7.69
CA LEU A 7 -41.77 -3.48 8.84
C LEU A 7 -42.99 -4.12 9.53
N PRO A 8 -42.93 -5.40 9.93
CA PRO A 8 -44.01 -6.04 10.67
C PRO A 8 -44.27 -5.31 12.00
N ALA A 9 -45.54 -5.27 12.44
CA ALA A 9 -45.99 -4.48 13.59
C ALA A 9 -45.37 -4.93 14.94
N ASP A 10 -44.80 -6.13 15.01
CA ASP A 10 -44.13 -6.72 16.15
C ASP A 10 -42.59 -6.68 16.06
N ALA A 11 -42.04 -5.98 15.06
CA ALA A 11 -40.60 -5.82 14.91
C ALA A 11 -40.00 -5.02 16.08
N ILE A 12 -39.11 -5.66 16.84
CA ILE A 12 -38.34 -5.01 17.90
C ILE A 12 -37.02 -4.51 17.30
N PRO A 13 -36.72 -3.19 17.36
CA PRO A 13 -35.46 -2.66 16.87
C PRO A 13 -34.29 -3.23 17.68
N LEU A 14 -33.41 -4.00 17.01
CA LEU A 14 -32.20 -4.52 17.62
C LEU A 14 -31.01 -3.67 17.17
N ILE A 15 -30.45 -2.88 18.08
CA ILE A 15 -29.18 -2.19 17.84
C ILE A 15 -28.08 -3.24 17.88
N ILE A 16 -27.39 -3.43 16.77
CA ILE A 16 -26.13 -4.18 16.77
C ILE A 16 -25.03 -3.17 17.10
N PRO A 17 -24.46 -3.18 18.32
CA PRO A 17 -23.31 -2.33 18.60
C PRO A 17 -22.15 -2.78 17.70
N PRO A 18 -21.31 -1.86 17.21
CA PRO A 18 -20.09 -2.20 16.49
C PRO A 18 -19.09 -2.78 17.50
N SER A 19 -19.34 -4.01 17.95
CA SER A 19 -18.46 -4.75 18.84
C SER A 19 -17.64 -5.73 18.00
N PHE A 20 -16.33 -5.72 18.22
CA PHE A 20 -15.32 -6.58 17.57
C PHE A 20 -15.74 -8.07 17.49
N LYS A 21 -16.56 -8.51 18.46
CA LYS A 21 -17.00 -9.90 18.61
C LYS A 21 -17.90 -10.41 17.47
N LYS A 22 -18.68 -9.53 16.82
CA LYS A 22 -19.50 -9.91 15.64
C LYS A 22 -18.73 -9.94 14.32
N LEU A 23 -17.57 -9.28 14.25
CA LEU A 23 -16.66 -9.40 13.11
C LEU A 23 -16.04 -10.81 13.11
N ALA A 24 -15.60 -11.26 14.29
CA ALA A 24 -14.93 -12.55 14.53
C ALA A 24 -15.76 -13.80 14.16
N GLU A 25 -17.07 -13.78 14.37
CA GLU A 25 -17.93 -14.97 14.15
C GLU A 25 -18.46 -15.10 12.71
N THR A 26 -18.20 -14.14 11.82
CA THR A 26 -18.46 -14.25 10.36
C THR A 26 -17.22 -14.61 9.53
N HIS A 27 -16.08 -14.90 10.17
CA HIS A 27 -14.76 -15.07 9.55
C HIS A 27 -14.40 -16.51 9.12
N GLU A 28 -15.35 -17.32 8.65
CA GLU A 28 -14.98 -18.67 8.17
C GLU A 28 -14.87 -18.86 6.65
N ASP A 29 -15.57 -18.16 5.76
CA ASP A 29 -15.36 -18.50 4.33
C ASP A 29 -15.65 -17.48 3.20
N PRO A 30 -15.44 -16.17 3.43
CA PRO A 30 -14.97 -15.31 2.33
C PRO A 30 -13.65 -14.59 2.61
N PHE A 31 -13.34 -14.27 3.87
CA PHE A 31 -12.16 -13.47 4.23
C PHE A 31 -10.85 -14.26 4.08
N ARG A 32 -10.83 -15.54 4.49
CA ARG A 32 -9.65 -16.40 4.31
C ARG A 32 -9.34 -16.63 2.84
N LYS A 33 -10.36 -16.78 1.99
CA LYS A 33 -10.18 -16.92 0.53
C LYS A 33 -9.56 -15.67 -0.08
N ILE A 34 -9.99 -14.49 0.33
CA ILE A 34 -9.40 -13.22 -0.13
C ILE A 34 -7.95 -13.09 0.33
N VAL A 35 -7.67 -13.35 1.61
CA VAL A 35 -6.30 -13.30 2.14
C VAL A 35 -5.38 -14.30 1.42
N HIS A 36 -5.86 -15.53 1.20
CA HIS A 36 -5.11 -16.53 0.43
C HIS A 36 -4.91 -16.13 -1.03
N ALA A 37 -5.93 -15.55 -1.68
CA ALA A 37 -5.81 -15.07 -3.04
C ALA A 37 -4.79 -13.93 -3.16
N VAL A 38 -4.84 -12.97 -2.23
CA VAL A 38 -3.85 -11.88 -2.13
C VAL A 38 -2.46 -12.45 -1.91
N ASP A 39 -2.30 -13.43 -1.03
CA ASP A 39 -1.00 -14.09 -0.79
C ASP A 39 -0.46 -14.82 -2.01
N THR A 40 -1.33 -15.44 -2.81
CA THR A 40 -0.93 -16.08 -4.08
C THR A 40 -0.49 -15.03 -5.08
N VAL A 41 -1.25 -13.94 -5.25
CA VAL A 41 -0.90 -12.85 -6.17
C VAL A 41 0.42 -12.19 -5.75
N LEU A 42 0.61 -11.89 -4.46
CA LEU A 42 1.86 -11.34 -3.93
C LEU A 42 3.06 -12.28 -4.18
N ARG A 43 2.82 -13.60 -4.15
CA ARG A 43 3.84 -14.62 -4.44
C ARG A 43 4.19 -14.69 -5.92
N GLU A 44 3.22 -14.56 -6.80
CA GLU A 44 3.41 -14.65 -8.25
C GLU A 44 3.84 -13.33 -8.90
N ALA A 45 3.62 -12.19 -8.23
CA ALA A 45 3.95 -10.87 -8.76
C ALA A 45 5.45 -10.73 -9.09
N ASN A 46 5.80 -10.18 -10.24
CA ASN A 46 7.22 -9.98 -10.62
C ASN A 46 7.81 -8.68 -10.04
N SER A 47 6.95 -7.73 -9.68
CA SER A 47 7.32 -6.43 -9.13
C SER A 47 6.19 -5.89 -8.27
N PHE A 48 6.51 -4.91 -7.42
CA PHE A 48 5.53 -4.23 -6.59
C PHE A 48 5.46 -2.75 -6.97
N PHE A 49 4.25 -2.21 -7.07
CA PHE A 49 4.00 -0.80 -7.31
C PHE A 49 3.11 -0.25 -6.19
N CYS A 50 3.67 0.64 -5.38
CA CYS A 50 3.04 1.19 -4.20
C CYS A 50 2.75 2.68 -4.44
N VAL A 51 1.49 3.10 -4.33
CA VAL A 51 1.09 4.51 -4.50
C VAL A 51 0.44 5.00 -3.22
N GLY A 52 0.93 6.10 -2.65
CA GLY A 52 0.38 6.73 -1.44
C GLY A 52 0.37 5.83 -0.21
N TYR A 53 1.28 4.85 -0.15
CA TYR A 53 1.29 3.84 0.90
C TYR A 53 2.24 4.22 2.04
N GLY A 54 1.70 4.33 3.26
CA GLY A 54 2.46 4.78 4.42
C GLY A 54 3.27 3.71 5.14
N PHE A 55 3.24 2.45 4.69
CA PHE A 55 3.93 1.31 5.33
C PHE A 55 3.66 1.22 6.84
N ASN A 56 2.38 1.04 7.19
CA ASN A 56 1.91 0.90 8.57
C ASN A 56 1.06 -0.37 8.78
N ASP A 57 1.07 -1.32 7.84
CA ASP A 57 0.31 -2.58 7.91
C ASP A 57 1.24 -3.74 8.26
N ASN A 58 0.99 -4.40 9.39
CA ASN A 58 1.84 -5.48 9.88
C ASN A 58 1.76 -6.79 9.07
N HIS A 59 0.74 -6.98 8.22
CA HIS A 59 0.58 -8.20 7.43
C HIS A 59 1.07 -8.02 5.99
N ILE A 60 0.71 -6.92 5.34
CA ILE A 60 1.09 -6.65 3.95
C ILE A 60 2.56 -6.26 3.85
N GLN A 61 3.07 -5.43 4.78
CA GLN A 61 4.45 -4.97 4.77
C GLN A 61 5.43 -6.13 4.92
N VAL A 62 5.19 -7.04 5.87
CA VAL A 62 6.08 -8.18 6.13
C VAL A 62 6.15 -9.08 4.90
N LYS A 63 5.02 -9.41 4.29
CA LYS A 63 5.01 -10.25 3.08
C LYS A 63 5.66 -9.57 1.88
N LEU A 64 5.41 -8.28 1.67
CA LEU A 64 6.05 -7.52 0.59
C LEU A 64 7.57 -7.50 0.77
N PHE A 65 8.04 -7.23 1.98
CA PHE A 65 9.47 -7.14 2.28
C PHE A 65 10.17 -8.50 2.20
N GLU A 66 9.57 -9.55 2.78
CA GLU A 66 10.09 -10.92 2.66
C GLU A 66 10.25 -11.34 1.20
N ARG A 67 9.33 -10.94 0.32
CA ARG A 67 9.37 -11.27 -1.11
C ARG A 67 10.33 -10.39 -1.90
N ALA A 68 10.30 -9.09 -1.65
CA ALA A 68 11.24 -8.16 -2.26
C ALA A 68 12.69 -8.54 -1.93
N GLN A 69 12.96 -8.98 -0.70
CA GLN A 69 14.28 -9.40 -0.26
C GLN A 69 14.66 -10.81 -0.72
N ARG A 70 13.78 -11.82 -0.55
CA ARG A 70 14.10 -13.21 -0.91
C ARG A 70 14.17 -13.42 -2.42
N ASP A 71 13.20 -12.87 -3.15
CA ASP A 71 13.00 -13.14 -4.57
C ASP A 71 13.55 -11.98 -5.44
N ARG A 72 14.22 -10.99 -4.81
CA ARG A 72 14.81 -9.80 -5.46
C ARG A 72 13.84 -9.07 -6.38
N LYS A 73 12.58 -8.99 -5.96
CA LYS A 73 11.52 -8.35 -6.75
C LYS A 73 11.62 -6.82 -6.61
N PRO A 74 11.70 -6.07 -7.72
CA PRO A 74 11.81 -4.63 -7.67
C PRO A 74 10.53 -3.99 -7.11
N VAL A 75 10.70 -2.97 -6.27
CA VAL A 75 9.61 -2.22 -5.65
C VAL A 75 9.66 -0.76 -6.10
N VAL A 76 8.59 -0.26 -6.72
CA VAL A 76 8.45 1.15 -7.07
C VAL A 76 7.44 1.82 -6.14
N ILE A 77 7.79 2.97 -5.59
CA ILE A 77 6.99 3.71 -4.60
C ILE A 77 6.76 5.13 -5.11
N LEU A 78 5.49 5.51 -5.24
CA LEU A 78 5.08 6.90 -5.49
C LEU A 78 4.37 7.42 -4.25
N SER A 79 4.88 8.50 -3.66
CA SER A 79 4.19 9.18 -2.58
C SER A 79 4.43 10.68 -2.66
N LYS A 80 3.48 11.46 -2.16
CA LYS A 80 3.70 12.90 -1.98
C LYS A 80 4.77 13.16 -0.93
N GLU A 81 4.69 12.43 0.18
CA GLU A 81 5.67 12.45 1.27
C GLU A 81 5.97 11.01 1.68
N LEU A 82 7.24 10.66 1.84
CA LEU A 82 7.65 9.36 2.38
C LEU A 82 7.54 9.38 3.90
N THR A 83 6.70 8.49 4.44
CA THR A 83 6.53 8.34 5.89
C THR A 83 7.84 7.92 6.56
N LYS A 84 7.97 8.21 7.86
CA LYS A 84 9.13 7.77 8.67
C LYS A 84 9.35 6.26 8.59
N ASN A 85 8.27 5.48 8.58
CA ASN A 85 8.34 4.03 8.44
C ASN A 85 8.88 3.63 7.06
N ALA A 86 8.40 4.25 5.97
CA ALA A 86 8.91 3.99 4.63
C ALA A 86 10.41 4.29 4.53
N ARG A 87 10.83 5.46 5.04
CA ARG A 87 12.24 5.86 5.06
C ARG A 87 13.09 4.85 5.84
N LYS A 88 12.63 4.45 7.03
CA LYS A 88 13.33 3.43 7.83
C LYS A 88 13.47 2.09 7.09
N LEU A 89 12.40 1.64 6.44
CA LEU A 89 12.37 0.33 5.77
C LEU A 89 13.23 0.27 4.51
N PHE A 90 13.25 1.34 3.70
CA PHE A 90 13.94 1.32 2.40
C PHE A 90 15.28 2.05 2.41
N LEU A 91 15.41 3.13 3.19
CA LEU A 91 16.61 3.98 3.22
C LEU A 91 17.56 3.66 4.38
N GLU A 92 17.04 3.28 5.55
CA GLU A 92 17.88 2.98 6.72
C GLU A 92 18.21 1.49 6.84
N ASP A 93 17.23 0.61 6.58
CA ASP A 93 17.46 -0.82 6.65
C ASP A 93 18.37 -1.26 5.50
N HIS A 94 19.45 -1.97 5.81
CA HIS A 94 20.47 -2.39 4.84
C HIS A 94 20.04 -3.64 4.05
N GLY A 95 18.74 -3.87 3.91
CA GLY A 95 18.20 -4.96 3.11
C GLY A 95 18.62 -4.83 1.65
N GLN A 96 18.96 -5.96 1.02
CA GLN A 96 19.20 -6.05 -0.43
C GLN A 96 17.87 -6.03 -1.19
N ILE A 97 17.09 -4.96 -1.06
CA ILE A 97 15.88 -4.76 -1.83
C ILE A 97 16.20 -3.79 -2.95
N ASP A 98 15.92 -4.21 -4.18
CA ASP A 98 15.94 -3.30 -5.32
C ASP A 98 14.65 -2.47 -5.26
N PHE A 99 14.76 -1.18 -4.95
CA PHE A 99 13.63 -0.26 -4.87
C PHE A 99 13.90 1.06 -5.60
N LEU A 100 12.81 1.74 -5.96
CA LEU A 100 12.81 3.08 -6.52
C LEU A 100 11.66 3.86 -5.89
N ALA A 101 11.96 4.90 -5.11
CA ALA A 101 10.95 5.72 -4.46
C ALA A 101 10.98 7.15 -4.97
N PHE A 102 9.79 7.74 -5.14
CA PHE A 102 9.61 9.11 -5.59
C PHE A 102 8.80 9.89 -4.56
N GLU A 103 9.28 11.08 -4.24
CA GLU A 103 8.70 12.02 -3.27
C GLU A 103 8.58 13.42 -3.89
N GLU A 104 7.62 14.23 -3.44
CA GLU A 104 7.54 15.62 -3.87
C GLU A 104 8.75 16.42 -3.35
N ALA A 105 9.43 17.13 -4.24
CA ALA A 105 10.45 18.09 -3.84
C ALA A 105 9.79 19.42 -3.43
N SER A 106 10.26 20.04 -2.35
CA SER A 106 9.81 21.37 -1.90
C SER A 106 9.98 22.47 -2.97
N ASN A 107 10.89 22.26 -3.92
CA ASN A 107 11.36 23.27 -4.87
C ASN A 107 10.89 22.99 -6.31
N TYR A 108 9.67 22.49 -6.50
CA TYR A 108 9.11 22.14 -7.82
C TYR A 108 9.90 21.03 -8.53
N GLY A 109 9.51 19.78 -8.28
CA GLY A 109 10.13 18.60 -8.86
C GLY A 109 9.85 17.34 -8.05
N THR A 110 10.70 16.34 -8.22
CA THR A 110 10.60 15.05 -7.54
C THR A 110 11.93 14.66 -6.93
N ILE A 111 11.95 14.17 -5.70
CA ILE A 111 13.12 13.53 -5.10
C ILE A 111 13.02 12.03 -5.36
N MET A 112 14.02 11.47 -6.02
CA MET A 112 14.13 10.04 -6.31
C MET A 112 15.11 9.39 -5.34
N TYR A 113 14.73 8.26 -4.79
CA TYR A 113 15.58 7.44 -3.93
C TYR A 113 15.74 6.05 -4.52
N ASP A 114 16.98 5.55 -4.49
CA ASP A 114 17.29 4.18 -4.86
C ASP A 114 18.34 3.60 -3.88
N LYS A 115 18.78 2.37 -4.13
CA LYS A 115 19.74 1.68 -3.27
C LYS A 115 21.12 2.38 -3.18
N ASP A 116 21.52 3.07 -4.25
CA ASP A 116 22.81 3.73 -4.42
C ASP A 116 22.73 5.22 -4.01
N ASN A 117 21.53 5.82 -4.10
CA ASN A 117 21.23 7.23 -3.84
C ASN A 117 20.20 7.36 -2.69
N ARG A 118 20.61 6.96 -1.48
CA ARG A 118 19.74 7.00 -0.29
C ARG A 118 19.47 8.41 0.25
N ASP A 119 20.34 9.37 -0.06
CA ASP A 119 20.18 10.78 0.31
C ASP A 119 19.19 11.53 -0.61
N GLY A 120 18.77 10.88 -1.71
CA GLY A 120 17.82 11.42 -2.68
C GLY A 120 18.49 12.20 -3.82
N VAL A 121 17.98 12.00 -5.02
CA VAL A 121 18.36 12.73 -6.24
C VAL A 121 17.22 13.65 -6.63
N LEU A 122 17.49 14.95 -6.72
CA LEU A 122 16.49 15.90 -7.20
C LEU A 122 16.33 15.80 -8.72
N ILE A 123 15.11 15.55 -9.16
CA ILE A 123 14.67 15.66 -10.55
C ILE A 123 13.90 16.97 -10.67
N GLU A 124 14.59 18.01 -11.13
CA GLU A 124 14.02 19.35 -11.27
C GLU A 124 12.97 19.42 -12.38
N GLY A 125 11.86 20.11 -12.12
CA GLY A 125 10.86 20.40 -13.16
C GLY A 125 9.94 19.23 -13.55
N HIS A 126 10.14 18.04 -12.97
CA HIS A 126 9.32 16.86 -13.24
C HIS A 126 8.56 16.40 -11.99
N HIS A 127 7.25 16.22 -12.12
CA HIS A 127 6.35 15.75 -11.05
C HIS A 127 6.13 14.23 -11.10
N VAL A 128 7.20 13.47 -11.28
CA VAL A 128 7.18 11.99 -11.38
C VAL A 128 6.58 11.31 -10.14
N TRP A 129 6.54 12.00 -8.98
CA TRP A 129 5.82 11.50 -7.80
C TRP A 129 4.30 11.39 -8.01
N ASP A 130 3.73 12.19 -8.93
CA ASP A 130 2.31 12.12 -9.29
C ASP A 130 2.08 10.99 -10.30
N LEU A 131 1.11 10.13 -10.01
CA LEU A 131 0.83 8.96 -10.82
C LEU A 131 0.50 9.31 -12.28
N ALA A 132 -0.22 10.42 -12.53
CA ALA A 132 -0.60 10.78 -13.88
C ALA A 132 0.60 11.27 -14.70
N HIS A 133 1.57 11.94 -14.06
CA HIS A 133 2.81 12.34 -14.71
C HIS A 133 3.77 11.15 -14.86
N PHE A 134 3.88 10.29 -13.86
CA PHE A 134 4.67 9.05 -13.92
C PHE A 134 4.30 8.19 -15.13
N VAL A 135 3.01 7.94 -15.33
CA VAL A 135 2.52 7.13 -16.45
C VAL A 135 2.81 7.78 -17.80
N LYS A 136 2.90 9.11 -17.90
CA LYS A 136 3.20 9.79 -19.17
C LYS A 136 4.68 9.84 -19.51
N GLU A 137 5.52 9.95 -18.48
CA GLU A 137 6.96 10.18 -18.65
C GLU A 137 7.77 8.88 -18.64
N VAL A 138 7.25 7.83 -18.00
CA VAL A 138 7.98 6.57 -17.75
C VAL A 138 7.40 5.37 -18.53
N ILE A 139 6.10 5.39 -18.86
CA ILE A 139 5.38 4.29 -19.56
C ILE A 139 4.99 4.74 -20.96
#